data_AF-A0A1B6IZT2-F1
#
_entry.id   AF-A0A1B6IZT2-F1
#
_cell.length_a   1.000
_cell.length_b   1.000
_cell.length_c   1.000
_cell.angle_alpha   90.00
_cell.angle_beta   90.00
_cell.angle_gamma   90.00
#
_symmetry.space_group_name_H-M   'P 1'
#
loop_
_entity.id
_entity.type
_entity.pdbx_description
1 polymer ?
#
loop_
_entity_poly.entity_id
_entity_poly.type
_entity_poly.pdbx_seq_one_letter_code
_entity_poly.pdbx_strand_id
1 'polypeptide(L)'
;YKGAKKKYLYINDIIKKKISFELETIKKIGYPGYFLIVQDFICQAKNIGVEVGPGRGSVAGSVVAYCLGITNIDPIKYNLLFERFLNPDRISLPDIDIDFDDKGREKIIEWVVNKYGKNKVAQIITYGKMGAKSSIRDTARVLNLPLLETDNIAKIVPNISLKEIIKKNIKYLKKKLNSEELENVIKLKKIFKEKKTLQSKILKQAMVIEGSVRNTGIHACGIIITPSDIKKYIPVSTTKYSNLLLTQFDNDVVEQVGLLKMDFLGLKTLTIIKDTLYLIKIPLYEVNLYDVKTYKLFKKGETVAVFQYESPGMQKYLRRLKPDKFDDLIAMNALYRPG
;
A
#
# COMPACT_ATOMS: atom_id res chain seq x y z
N TYR A 1 -23.93 7.79 17.24
CA TYR A 1 -24.28 9.13 17.79
C TYR A 1 -23.32 9.70 18.84
N LYS A 2 -22.84 8.96 19.86
CA LYS A 2 -21.88 9.51 20.84
C LYS A 2 -20.65 10.16 20.18
N GLY A 3 -20.07 9.50 19.17
CA GLY A 3 -18.96 10.04 18.38
C GLY A 3 -19.31 11.31 17.60
N ALA A 4 -20.50 11.37 16.98
CA ALA A 4 -20.98 12.55 16.27
C ALA A 4 -21.06 13.79 17.17
N LYS A 5 -21.50 13.63 18.43
CA LYS A 5 -21.52 14.72 19.43
C LYS A 5 -20.13 15.25 19.79
N LYS A 6 -19.07 14.46 19.62
CA LYS A 6 -17.69 14.88 19.88
C LYS A 6 -17.08 15.63 18.68
N LYS A 7 -17.52 15.32 17.45
CA LYS A 7 -16.95 15.85 16.21
C LYS A 7 -17.71 17.07 15.69
N TYR A 8 -19.03 17.07 15.81
CA TYR A 8 -19.88 18.17 15.35
C TYR A 8 -20.41 18.97 16.54
N LEU A 9 -20.23 20.29 16.49
CA LEU A 9 -20.81 21.22 17.47
C LEU A 9 -22.33 21.20 17.44
N TYR A 10 -22.92 21.10 16.23
CA TYR A 10 -24.36 21.02 16.01
C TYR A 10 -24.69 19.90 15.02
N ILE A 11 -25.60 19.00 15.40
CA ILE A 11 -26.05 17.88 14.56
C ILE A 11 -27.36 18.28 13.90
N ASN A 12 -27.28 18.88 12.71
CA ASN A 12 -28.44 19.22 11.89
C ASN A 12 -29.08 17.97 11.25
N ASP A 13 -30.24 18.15 10.62
CA ASP A 13 -30.98 17.04 10.00
C ASP A 13 -30.25 16.40 8.82
N ILE A 14 -29.40 17.16 8.11
CA ILE A 14 -28.56 16.63 7.03
C ILE A 14 -27.57 15.60 7.59
N ILE A 15 -26.87 15.93 8.69
CA ILE A 15 -25.93 15.04 9.36
C ILE A 15 -26.68 13.81 9.91
N LYS A 16 -27.85 13.99 10.54
CA LYS A 16 -28.65 12.86 11.05
C LYS A 16 -29.08 11.92 9.93
N LYS A 17 -29.56 12.44 8.80
CA LYS A 17 -29.97 11.65 7.64
C LYS A 17 -28.80 10.85 7.08
N LYS A 18 -27.63 11.49 6.87
CA LYS A 18 -26.42 10.79 6.40
C LYS A 18 -25.97 9.69 7.37
N ILE A 19 -25.87 9.99 8.66
CA ILE A 19 -25.50 8.99 9.68
C ILE A 19 -26.46 7.80 9.66
N SER A 20 -27.78 8.06 9.59
CA SER A 20 -28.79 6.98 9.61
C SER A 20 -28.70 6.11 8.36
N PHE A 21 -28.55 6.72 7.19
CA PHE A 21 -28.37 6.03 5.91
C PHE A 21 -27.11 5.13 5.91
N GLU A 22 -25.97 5.66 6.37
CA GLU A 22 -24.74 4.88 6.46
C GLU A 22 -24.86 3.73 7.46
N LEU A 23 -25.43 3.97 8.64
CA LEU A 23 -25.62 2.94 9.66
C LEU A 23 -26.54 1.81 9.18
N GLU A 24 -27.62 2.14 8.49
CA GLU A 24 -28.50 1.14 7.88
C GLU A 24 -27.77 0.33 6.81
N THR A 25 -27.00 1.00 5.95
CA THR A 25 -26.21 0.32 4.91
C THR A 25 -25.16 -0.61 5.52
N ILE A 26 -24.40 -0.16 6.51
CA ILE A 26 -23.40 -0.97 7.24
C ILE A 26 -24.07 -2.18 7.91
N LYS A 27 -25.26 -1.99 8.50
CA LYS A 27 -26.03 -3.08 9.11
C LYS A 27 -26.50 -4.10 8.07
N LYS A 28 -27.05 -3.64 6.94
CA LYS A 28 -27.56 -4.52 5.86
C LYS A 28 -26.46 -5.39 5.26
N ILE A 29 -25.27 -4.82 5.05
CA ILE A 29 -24.15 -5.55 4.46
C ILE A 29 -23.46 -6.47 5.50
N GLY A 30 -23.67 -6.24 6.80
CA GLY A 30 -23.17 -7.12 7.86
C GLY A 30 -21.78 -6.77 8.37
N TYR A 31 -21.34 -5.52 8.23
CA TYR A 31 -20.01 -5.06 8.67
C TYR A 31 -19.96 -4.20 9.95
N PRO A 32 -20.95 -4.17 10.88
CA PRO A 32 -20.81 -3.33 12.07
C PRO A 32 -19.63 -3.78 12.96
N GLY A 33 -19.36 -5.09 13.04
CA GLY A 33 -18.23 -5.63 13.78
C GLY A 33 -16.89 -5.13 13.25
N TYR A 34 -16.74 -5.03 11.92
CA TYR A 34 -15.50 -4.57 11.31
C TYR A 34 -15.18 -3.11 11.69
N PHE A 35 -16.17 -2.21 11.59
CA PHE A 35 -16.00 -0.82 12.01
C PHE A 35 -15.62 -0.69 13.49
N LEU A 36 -16.22 -1.50 14.37
CA LEU A 36 -15.92 -1.47 15.80
C LEU A 36 -14.52 -2.01 16.10
N ILE A 37 -14.10 -3.07 15.40
CA ILE A 37 -12.74 -3.61 15.52
C ILE A 37 -11.71 -2.57 15.08
N VAL A 38 -11.94 -1.90 13.96
CA VAL A 38 -11.06 -0.83 13.45
C VAL A 38 -11.02 0.38 14.41
N GLN A 39 -12.19 0.83 14.88
CA GLN A 39 -12.28 1.90 15.87
C GLN A 39 -11.44 1.59 17.12
N ASP A 40 -11.51 0.35 17.59
CA ASP A 40 -10.83 -0.11 18.79
C ASP A 40 -9.30 -0.12 18.60
N PHE A 41 -8.78 -0.55 17.46
CA PHE A 41 -7.34 -0.41 17.15
C PHE A 41 -6.87 1.03 17.19
N ILE A 42 -7.63 1.93 16.58
CA ILE A 42 -7.24 3.33 16.46
C ILE A 42 -7.29 4.01 17.83
N CYS A 43 -8.29 3.68 18.64
CA CYS A 43 -8.36 4.16 20.02
C CYS A 43 -7.16 3.67 20.83
N GLN A 44 -6.78 2.41 20.65
CA GLN A 44 -5.72 1.79 21.45
C GLN A 44 -4.34 2.22 21.00
N ALA A 45 -4.12 2.39 19.69
CA ALA A 45 -2.93 3.01 19.13
C ALA A 45 -2.69 4.38 19.78
N LYS A 46 -3.72 5.24 19.85
CA LYS A 46 -3.62 6.54 20.53
C LYS A 46 -3.28 6.41 22.01
N ASN A 47 -3.89 5.45 22.73
CA ASN A 47 -3.63 5.23 24.15
C ASN A 47 -2.17 4.82 24.44
N ILE A 48 -1.57 4.00 23.57
CA ILE A 48 -0.19 3.54 23.72
C ILE A 48 0.83 4.46 23.03
N GLY A 49 0.39 5.66 22.61
CA GLY A 49 1.24 6.68 22.01
C GLY A 49 1.72 6.35 20.59
N VAL A 50 0.94 5.59 19.83
CA VAL A 50 1.16 5.32 18.40
C VAL A 50 0.33 6.30 17.59
N GLU A 51 0.99 7.01 16.68
CA GLU A 51 0.32 7.95 15.78
C GLU A 51 -0.38 7.21 14.66
N VAL A 52 -1.60 7.64 14.35
CA VAL A 52 -2.45 7.05 13.32
C VAL A 52 -2.66 8.09 12.22
N GLY A 53 -2.56 7.66 10.97
CA GLY A 53 -2.80 8.53 9.83
C GLY A 53 -4.22 9.09 9.80
N PRO A 54 -4.46 10.12 8.98
CA PRO A 54 -5.78 10.75 8.86
C PRO A 54 -6.86 9.84 8.22
N GLY A 55 -6.47 8.66 7.72
CA GLY A 55 -7.29 7.70 6.98
C GLY A 55 -6.98 7.73 5.49
N ARG A 56 -6.89 6.55 4.87
CA ARG A 56 -6.60 6.36 3.43
C ARG A 56 -7.79 5.67 2.74
N GLY A 57 -7.92 5.91 1.44
CA GLY A 57 -8.85 5.20 0.59
C GLY A 57 -10.27 5.74 0.71
N SER A 58 -11.24 4.93 0.26
CA SER A 58 -12.63 5.38 0.15
C SER A 58 -13.31 5.60 1.51
N VAL A 59 -12.81 5.01 2.60
CA VAL A 59 -13.37 5.15 3.96
C VAL A 59 -13.47 6.61 4.43
N ALA A 60 -12.64 7.51 3.88
CA ALA A 60 -12.73 8.95 4.13
C ALA A 60 -14.11 9.55 3.74
N GLY A 61 -14.86 8.88 2.86
CA GLY A 61 -16.22 9.26 2.48
C GLY A 61 -17.31 8.91 3.50
N SER A 62 -17.00 8.18 4.58
CA SER A 62 -17.99 7.77 5.58
C SER A 62 -18.06 8.72 6.77
N VAL A 63 -19.25 9.27 7.01
CA VAL A 63 -19.56 10.07 8.21
C VAL A 63 -19.48 9.21 9.46
N VAL A 64 -19.88 7.94 9.37
CA VAL A 64 -19.77 6.99 10.50
C VAL A 64 -18.29 6.77 10.86
N ALA A 65 -17.41 6.56 9.88
CA ALA A 65 -15.98 6.41 10.12
C ALA A 65 -15.37 7.67 10.78
N TYR A 66 -15.73 8.86 10.28
CA TYR A 66 -15.32 10.13 10.88
C TYR A 66 -15.80 10.28 12.33
N CYS A 67 -17.06 9.94 12.59
CA CYS A 67 -17.66 10.00 13.93
C CYS A 67 -17.04 9.02 14.92
N LEU A 68 -16.63 7.83 14.46
CA LEU A 68 -15.93 6.85 15.29
C LEU A 68 -14.46 7.23 15.51
N GLY A 69 -13.95 8.22 14.79
CA GLY A 69 -12.54 8.63 14.83
C GLY A 69 -11.62 7.69 14.06
N ILE A 70 -12.19 6.89 13.15
CA ILE A 70 -11.44 6.05 12.21
C ILE A 70 -10.73 6.93 11.19
N THR A 71 -11.43 7.95 10.69
CA THR A 71 -10.86 8.99 9.84
C THR A 71 -10.90 10.34 10.54
N ASN A 72 -9.99 11.23 10.16
CA ASN A 72 -9.95 12.61 10.64
C ASN A 72 -10.50 13.62 9.60
N ILE A 73 -10.97 13.13 8.45
CA ILE A 73 -11.50 13.93 7.34
C ILE A 73 -13.02 13.98 7.45
N ASP A 74 -13.60 15.19 7.45
CA ASP A 74 -15.06 15.37 7.43
C ASP A 74 -15.60 15.22 5.99
N PRO A 75 -16.31 14.13 5.67
CA PRO A 75 -16.82 13.89 4.32
C PRO A 75 -17.87 14.90 3.90
N ILE A 76 -18.59 15.53 4.84
CA ILE A 76 -19.60 16.53 4.49
C ILE A 76 -18.93 17.81 4.02
N LYS A 77 -17.88 18.25 4.72
CA LYS A 77 -17.09 19.44 4.36
C LYS A 77 -16.47 19.32 2.96
N TYR A 78 -15.94 18.16 2.61
CA TYR A 78 -15.27 17.92 1.33
C TYR A 78 -16.16 17.25 0.27
N ASN A 79 -17.47 17.17 0.53
CA ASN A 79 -18.47 16.55 -0.34
C ASN A 79 -18.05 15.15 -0.85
N LEU A 80 -17.48 14.34 0.04
CA LEU A 80 -17.07 12.96 -0.24
C LEU A 80 -18.30 12.04 -0.22
N LEU A 81 -18.27 11.03 -1.10
CA LEU A 81 -19.38 10.11 -1.33
C LEU A 81 -19.17 8.79 -0.57
N PHE A 82 -20.16 8.38 0.21
CA PHE A 82 -20.14 7.12 0.97
C PHE A 82 -20.23 5.91 0.04
N GLU A 83 -20.98 6.03 -1.05
CA GLU A 83 -21.25 4.96 -2.02
C GLU A 83 -19.99 4.51 -2.77
N ARG A 84 -18.95 5.37 -2.80
CA ARG A 84 -17.62 4.99 -3.32
C ARG A 84 -16.87 4.05 -2.38
N PHE A 85 -17.23 4.05 -1.10
CA PHE A 85 -16.67 3.15 -0.10
C PHE A 85 -17.51 1.88 0.04
N LEU A 86 -18.79 2.06 0.33
CA LEU A 86 -19.75 0.97 0.50
C LEU A 86 -20.96 1.24 -0.38
N ASN A 87 -21.04 0.49 -1.47
CA ASN A 87 -22.19 0.55 -2.36
C ASN A 87 -23.23 -0.49 -1.91
N PRO A 88 -24.48 -0.09 -1.60
CA PRO A 88 -25.53 -1.03 -1.22
C PRO A 88 -25.87 -2.05 -2.31
N ASP A 89 -25.67 -1.70 -3.59
CA ASP A 89 -26.02 -2.53 -4.75
C ASP A 89 -24.89 -3.48 -5.17
N ARG A 90 -23.69 -3.34 -4.58
CA ARG A 90 -22.53 -4.19 -4.84
C ARG A 90 -21.92 -4.66 -3.54
N ILE A 91 -22.07 -5.96 -3.26
CA ILE A 91 -21.37 -6.61 -2.14
C ILE A 91 -19.89 -6.77 -2.52
N SER A 92 -19.09 -5.76 -2.21
CA SER A 92 -17.63 -5.86 -2.18
C SER A 92 -17.15 -5.82 -0.75
N LEU A 93 -16.08 -6.57 -0.45
CA LEU A 93 -15.40 -6.51 0.84
C LEU A 93 -14.90 -5.06 1.06
N PRO A 94 -15.40 -4.34 2.07
CA PRO A 94 -14.89 -3.00 2.37
C PRO A 94 -13.49 -3.14 2.97
N ASP A 95 -12.53 -2.41 2.42
CA ASP A 95 -11.19 -2.32 2.98
C ASP A 95 -11.04 -0.99 3.73
N ILE A 96 -10.74 -1.07 5.01
CA ILE A 96 -10.41 0.08 5.85
C ILE A 96 -8.90 0.02 6.12
N ASP A 97 -8.17 0.68 5.22
CA ASP A 97 -6.73 0.86 5.33
C ASP A 97 -6.38 1.77 6.53
N ILE A 98 -5.52 1.29 7.43
CA ILE A 98 -5.06 2.06 8.59
C ILE A 98 -3.55 2.24 8.53
N ASP A 99 -3.13 3.50 8.59
CA ASP A 99 -1.73 3.87 8.65
C ASP A 99 -1.31 4.12 10.10
N PHE A 100 -0.19 3.55 10.51
CA PHE A 100 0.45 3.77 11.80
C PHE A 100 1.85 4.36 11.61
N ASP A 101 2.38 5.06 12.61
CA ASP A 101 3.80 5.37 12.62
C ASP A 101 4.65 4.09 12.63
N ASP A 102 5.71 4.09 11.83
CA ASP A 102 6.52 2.90 11.54
C ASP A 102 7.11 2.26 12.82
N LYS A 103 7.51 3.09 13.79
CA LYS A 103 8.05 2.65 15.09
C LYS A 103 6.96 2.07 16.01
N GLY A 104 5.74 2.58 15.89
CA GLY A 104 4.59 2.22 16.71
C GLY A 104 3.82 0.99 16.22
N ARG A 105 3.99 0.63 14.95
CA ARG A 105 3.27 -0.45 14.31
C ARG A 105 3.39 -1.79 15.04
N GLU A 106 4.59 -2.21 15.45
CA GLU A 106 4.78 -3.50 16.11
C GLU A 106 4.01 -3.59 17.44
N LYS A 107 3.93 -2.48 18.17
CA LYS A 107 3.19 -2.41 19.45
C LYS A 107 1.70 -2.65 19.26
N ILE A 108 1.11 -2.11 18.19
CA ILE A 108 -0.32 -2.34 17.93
C ILE A 108 -0.55 -3.79 17.48
N ILE A 109 0.36 -4.39 16.71
CA ILE A 109 0.27 -5.80 16.32
C ILE A 109 0.33 -6.70 17.56
N GLU A 110 1.25 -6.44 18.47
CA GLU A 110 1.35 -7.16 19.74
C GLU A 110 0.06 -7.04 20.57
N TRP A 111 -0.50 -5.84 20.64
CA TRP A 111 -1.77 -5.62 21.32
C TRP A 111 -2.92 -6.41 20.67
N VAL A 112 -3.01 -6.44 19.33
CA VAL A 112 -4.00 -7.23 18.59
C VAL A 112 -3.86 -8.72 18.95
N VAL A 113 -2.64 -9.22 18.98
CA VAL A 113 -2.33 -10.61 19.31
C VAL A 113 -2.74 -10.94 20.74
N ASN A 114 -2.48 -10.04 21.68
CA ASN A 114 -2.89 -10.20 23.08
C ASN A 114 -4.41 -10.14 23.25
N LYS A 115 -5.11 -9.28 22.50
CA LYS A 115 -6.57 -9.12 22.60
C LYS A 115 -7.35 -10.27 21.97
N TYR A 116 -7.00 -10.68 20.75
CA TYR A 116 -7.75 -11.68 19.98
C TYR A 116 -7.20 -13.10 20.17
N GLY A 117 -5.95 -13.22 20.62
CA GLY A 117 -5.27 -14.49 20.86
C GLY A 117 -4.35 -14.89 19.70
N LYS A 118 -3.17 -15.40 20.04
CA LYS A 118 -2.10 -15.76 19.10
C LYS A 118 -2.52 -16.74 18.00
N ASN A 119 -3.42 -17.67 18.29
CA ASN A 119 -3.88 -18.66 17.29
C ASN A 119 -4.96 -18.12 16.35
N LYS A 120 -5.47 -16.91 16.58
CA LYS A 120 -6.52 -16.27 15.77
C LYS A 120 -5.99 -15.19 14.84
N VAL A 121 -4.74 -14.79 15.05
CA VAL A 121 -4.07 -13.70 14.33
C VAL A 121 -2.91 -14.26 13.52
N ALA A 122 -2.85 -13.91 12.24
CA ALA A 122 -1.77 -14.33 11.35
C ALA A 122 -1.32 -13.21 10.42
N GLN A 123 -0.07 -13.27 9.98
CA GLN A 123 0.44 -12.46 8.88
C GLN A 123 0.19 -13.18 7.55
N ILE A 124 0.17 -12.41 6.46
CA ILE A 124 -0.02 -12.97 5.12
C ILE A 124 1.34 -13.35 4.51
N ILE A 125 1.44 -14.52 3.88
CA ILE A 125 2.64 -14.91 3.13
C ILE A 125 2.78 -14.16 1.82
N THR A 126 4.02 -13.91 1.41
CA THR A 126 4.34 -13.47 0.06
C THR A 126 5.22 -14.50 -0.62
N TYR A 127 5.00 -14.71 -1.92
CA TYR A 127 5.81 -15.62 -2.73
C TYR A 127 6.73 -14.80 -3.63
N GLY A 128 8.02 -14.80 -3.32
CA GLY A 128 9.03 -14.16 -4.15
C GLY A 128 9.27 -14.98 -5.41
N LYS A 129 8.89 -14.42 -6.57
CA LYS A 129 9.08 -15.05 -7.88
C LYS A 129 10.41 -14.67 -8.49
N MET A 130 10.97 -15.56 -9.31
CA MET A 130 12.20 -15.29 -10.07
C MET A 130 11.89 -14.35 -11.24
N GLY A 131 12.31 -13.09 -11.13
CA GLY A 131 12.31 -12.15 -12.27
C GLY A 131 13.41 -12.46 -13.29
N ALA A 132 13.40 -11.78 -14.43
CA ALA A 132 14.35 -12.01 -15.52
C ALA A 132 15.82 -11.99 -15.08
N LYS A 133 16.23 -10.93 -14.37
CA LYS A 133 17.62 -10.74 -13.91
C LYS A 133 18.04 -11.79 -12.86
N SER A 134 17.18 -12.10 -11.89
CA SER A 134 17.49 -13.12 -10.88
C SER A 134 17.52 -14.51 -11.48
N SER A 135 16.65 -14.81 -12.44
CA SER A 135 16.66 -16.08 -13.19
C SER A 135 17.97 -16.31 -13.92
N ILE A 136 18.51 -15.27 -14.58
CA ILE A 136 19.82 -15.34 -15.22
C ILE A 136 20.92 -15.58 -14.20
N ARG A 137 20.97 -14.79 -13.13
CA ARG A 137 22.01 -14.89 -12.10
C ARG A 137 22.04 -16.26 -11.42
N ASP A 138 20.89 -16.81 -11.07
CA ASP A 138 20.83 -18.12 -10.41
C ASP A 138 21.17 -19.26 -11.37
N THR A 139 20.69 -19.21 -12.62
CA THR A 139 21.06 -20.20 -13.64
C THR A 139 22.56 -20.16 -13.95
N ALA A 140 23.11 -18.96 -14.06
CA ALA A 140 24.53 -18.73 -14.31
C ALA A 140 25.40 -19.27 -13.16
N ARG A 141 24.96 -19.10 -11.91
CA ARG A 141 25.63 -19.67 -10.73
C ARG A 141 25.64 -21.20 -10.79
N VAL A 142 24.53 -21.84 -11.15
CA VAL A 142 24.44 -23.30 -11.26
C VAL A 142 25.31 -23.85 -12.41
N LEU A 143 25.39 -23.10 -13.52
CA LEU A 143 26.19 -23.48 -14.68
C LEU A 143 27.64 -22.97 -14.62
N ASN A 144 28.08 -22.44 -13.48
CA ASN A 144 29.44 -21.94 -13.23
C ASN A 144 29.94 -20.89 -14.24
N LEU A 145 29.07 -19.98 -14.68
CA LEU A 145 29.52 -18.80 -15.43
C LEU A 145 30.19 -17.80 -14.48
N PRO A 146 31.35 -17.22 -14.83
CA PRO A 146 32.00 -16.20 -14.01
C PRO A 146 31.05 -15.05 -13.63
N LEU A 147 31.20 -14.51 -12.42
CA LEU A 147 30.34 -13.45 -11.90
C LEU A 147 30.34 -12.21 -12.80
N LEU A 148 31.50 -11.83 -13.33
CA LEU A 148 31.65 -10.67 -14.21
C LEU A 148 30.78 -10.81 -15.48
N GLU A 149 30.83 -11.98 -16.12
CA GLU A 149 30.02 -12.27 -17.30
C GLU A 149 28.53 -12.34 -16.97
N THR A 150 28.20 -12.98 -15.85
CA THR A 150 26.83 -13.08 -15.35
C THR A 150 26.21 -11.71 -15.16
N ASP A 151 26.95 -10.79 -14.53
CA ASP A 151 26.45 -9.47 -14.21
C ASP A 151 26.33 -8.58 -15.46
N ASN A 152 27.24 -8.75 -16.43
CA ASN A 152 27.13 -8.10 -17.74
C ASN A 152 25.83 -8.50 -18.47
N ILE A 153 25.49 -9.80 -18.49
CA ILE A 153 24.25 -10.28 -19.10
C ILE A 153 23.03 -9.80 -18.32
N ALA A 154 23.07 -9.81 -16.99
CA ALA A 154 21.93 -9.38 -16.17
C ALA A 154 21.66 -7.86 -16.27
N LYS A 155 22.69 -7.03 -16.42
CA LYS A 155 22.55 -5.56 -16.49
C LYS A 155 21.86 -5.10 -17.77
N ILE A 156 22.15 -5.73 -18.90
CA ILE A 156 21.54 -5.39 -20.19
C ILE A 156 20.07 -5.80 -20.29
N VAL A 157 19.54 -6.56 -19.34
CA VAL A 157 18.13 -6.99 -19.36
C VAL A 157 17.23 -5.80 -18.97
N PRO A 158 16.33 -5.34 -19.87
CA PRO A 158 15.34 -4.33 -19.52
C PRO A 158 14.34 -4.88 -18.50
N ASN A 159 13.54 -4.00 -17.89
CA ASN A 159 12.53 -4.37 -16.88
C ASN A 159 11.27 -5.01 -17.51
N ILE A 160 11.47 -6.07 -18.31
CA ILE A 160 10.43 -6.90 -18.94
C ILE A 160 10.83 -8.38 -18.87
N SER A 161 9.88 -9.29 -19.11
CA SER A 161 10.15 -10.73 -19.00
C SER A 161 11.06 -11.26 -20.11
N LEU A 162 11.85 -12.31 -19.83
CA LEU A 162 12.69 -12.98 -20.84
C LEU A 162 11.86 -13.55 -21.97
N LYS A 163 10.69 -14.13 -21.66
CA LYS A 163 9.75 -14.61 -22.68
C LYS A 163 9.31 -13.50 -23.62
N GLU A 164 9.02 -12.31 -23.10
CA GLU A 164 8.63 -11.15 -23.91
C GLU A 164 9.80 -10.65 -24.77
N ILE A 165 10.99 -10.54 -24.18
CA ILE A 165 12.23 -10.17 -24.88
C ILE A 165 12.46 -11.09 -26.07
N ILE A 166 12.37 -12.42 -25.89
CA ILE A 166 12.69 -13.39 -26.94
C ILE A 166 11.57 -13.53 -27.98
N LYS A 167 10.31 -13.67 -27.55
CA LYS A 167 9.19 -14.01 -28.45
C LYS A 167 8.55 -12.82 -29.15
N LYS A 168 8.60 -11.61 -28.60
CA LYS A 168 7.93 -10.45 -29.22
C LYS A 168 8.78 -9.81 -30.32
N ASN A 169 8.11 -9.23 -31.32
CA ASN A 169 8.74 -8.52 -32.42
C ASN A 169 9.31 -7.16 -31.96
N ILE A 170 10.38 -6.73 -32.61
CA ILE A 170 11.06 -5.46 -32.29
C ILE A 170 10.11 -4.26 -32.44
N LYS A 171 9.21 -4.27 -33.43
CA LYS A 171 8.18 -3.22 -33.60
C LYS A 171 7.26 -3.06 -32.38
N TYR A 172 6.94 -4.16 -31.69
CA TYR A 172 6.14 -4.11 -30.46
C TYR A 172 6.96 -3.56 -29.30
N LEU A 173 8.21 -4.02 -29.16
CA LEU A 173 9.10 -3.60 -28.08
C LEU A 173 9.52 -2.12 -28.18
N LYS A 174 9.64 -1.58 -29.41
CA LYS A 174 9.87 -0.14 -29.66
C LYS A 174 8.83 0.78 -29.03
N LYS A 175 7.61 0.30 -28.77
CA LYS A 175 6.56 1.11 -28.12
C LYS A 175 6.74 1.20 -26.59
N LYS A 176 7.50 0.27 -26.00
CA LYS A 176 7.66 0.15 -24.54
C LYS A 176 9.06 0.52 -24.04
N LEU A 177 10.06 0.33 -24.88
CA LEU A 177 11.47 0.45 -24.52
C LEU A 177 12.08 1.68 -25.18
N ASN A 178 13.05 2.28 -24.51
CA ASN A 178 13.87 3.34 -25.10
C ASN A 178 14.90 2.77 -26.11
N SER A 179 15.64 3.66 -26.77
CA SER A 179 16.62 3.30 -27.81
C SER A 179 17.69 2.33 -27.30
N GLU A 180 18.24 2.60 -26.11
CA GLU A 180 19.32 1.83 -25.50
C GLU A 180 18.86 0.43 -25.06
N GLU A 181 17.68 0.36 -24.42
CA GLU A 181 17.04 -0.91 -24.04
C GLU A 181 16.74 -1.77 -25.27
N LEU A 182 16.35 -1.16 -26.39
CA LEU A 182 16.11 -1.88 -27.63
C LEU A 182 17.39 -2.50 -28.19
N GLU A 183 18.51 -1.78 -28.19
CA GLU A 183 19.81 -2.32 -28.57
C GLU A 183 20.22 -3.49 -27.68
N ASN A 184 20.00 -3.36 -26.37
CA ASN A 184 20.27 -4.42 -25.40
C ASN A 184 19.40 -5.67 -25.66
N VAL A 185 18.13 -5.49 -26.03
CA VAL A 185 17.26 -6.62 -26.47
C VAL A 185 17.82 -7.29 -27.72
N ILE A 186 18.31 -6.54 -28.69
CA ILE A 186 18.91 -7.11 -29.92
C ILE A 186 20.13 -7.95 -29.57
N LYS A 187 21.01 -7.45 -28.67
CA LYS A 187 22.17 -8.20 -28.15
C LYS A 187 21.73 -9.49 -27.45
N LEU A 188 20.75 -9.43 -26.55
CA LEU A 188 20.20 -10.59 -25.85
C LEU A 188 19.62 -11.64 -26.81
N LYS A 189 18.87 -11.21 -27.84
CA LYS A 189 18.36 -12.12 -28.88
C LYS A 189 19.46 -12.80 -29.67
N LYS A 190 20.57 -12.09 -29.95
CA LYS A 190 21.73 -12.67 -30.64
C LYS A 190 22.36 -13.78 -29.79
N ILE A 191 22.66 -13.48 -28.52
CA ILE A 191 23.21 -14.46 -27.56
C ILE A 191 22.29 -15.68 -27.44
N PHE A 192 20.97 -15.47 -27.35
CA PHE A 192 20.00 -16.57 -27.26
C PHE A 192 20.01 -17.50 -28.48
N LYS A 193 20.25 -16.97 -29.69
CA LYS A 193 20.28 -17.75 -30.93
C LYS A 193 21.55 -18.56 -31.11
N GLU A 194 22.67 -18.14 -30.53
CA GLU A 194 23.94 -18.85 -30.61
C GLU A 194 23.81 -20.21 -29.90
N LYS A 195 23.80 -21.34 -30.62
CA LYS A 195 23.48 -22.65 -30.02
C LYS A 195 24.57 -23.24 -29.12
N LYS A 196 25.81 -22.75 -29.21
CA LYS A 196 27.00 -23.38 -28.58
C LYS A 196 27.57 -22.63 -27.37
N THR A 197 27.07 -21.44 -27.04
CA THR A 197 27.63 -20.63 -25.95
C THR A 197 26.98 -20.96 -24.60
N LEU A 198 27.76 -20.90 -23.52
CA LEU A 198 27.26 -21.13 -22.16
C LEU A 198 26.20 -20.09 -21.79
N GLN A 199 26.39 -18.85 -22.25
CA GLN A 199 25.48 -17.73 -22.08
C GLN A 199 24.10 -17.99 -22.72
N SER A 200 24.07 -18.59 -23.91
CA SER A 200 22.82 -19.01 -24.56
C SER A 200 22.07 -20.09 -23.78
N LYS A 201 22.81 -21.08 -23.27
CA LYS A 201 22.23 -22.14 -22.42
C LYS A 201 21.62 -21.54 -21.15
N ILE A 202 22.31 -20.59 -20.53
CA ILE A 202 21.83 -19.83 -19.36
C ILE A 202 20.55 -19.08 -19.69
N LEU A 203 20.50 -18.30 -20.79
CA LEU A 203 19.30 -17.54 -21.14
C LEU A 203 18.09 -18.46 -21.41
N LYS A 204 18.31 -19.61 -22.06
CA LYS A 204 17.25 -20.60 -22.33
C LYS A 204 16.70 -21.20 -21.04
N GLN A 205 17.57 -21.63 -20.14
CA GLN A 205 17.17 -22.19 -18.85
C GLN A 205 16.55 -21.13 -17.93
N ALA A 206 17.11 -19.92 -17.90
CA ALA A 206 16.56 -18.79 -17.17
C ALA A 206 15.13 -18.45 -17.63
N MET A 207 14.85 -18.51 -18.93
CA MET A 207 13.50 -18.30 -19.49
C MET A 207 12.50 -19.39 -19.06
N VAL A 208 12.96 -20.61 -18.79
CA VAL A 208 12.10 -21.71 -18.30
C VAL A 208 11.73 -21.48 -16.84
N ILE A 209 12.71 -21.11 -15.99
CA ILE A 209 12.49 -20.94 -14.55
C ILE A 209 11.91 -19.57 -14.17
N GLU A 210 11.98 -18.58 -15.06
CA GLU A 210 11.38 -17.26 -14.84
C GLU A 210 9.91 -17.36 -14.45
N GLY A 211 9.55 -16.68 -13.36
CA GLY A 211 8.21 -16.71 -12.76
C GLY A 211 8.00 -17.79 -11.71
N SER A 212 8.93 -18.74 -11.56
CA SER A 212 8.86 -19.76 -10.52
C SER A 212 9.00 -19.13 -9.13
N VAL A 213 8.33 -19.72 -8.15
CA VAL A 213 8.45 -19.33 -6.74
C VAL A 213 9.83 -19.75 -6.21
N ARG A 214 10.56 -18.79 -5.65
CA ARG A 214 11.92 -18.99 -5.11
C ARG A 214 11.93 -19.09 -3.60
N ASN A 215 11.18 -18.22 -2.94
CA ASN A 215 11.17 -18.10 -1.50
C ASN A 215 9.82 -17.56 -1.00
N THR A 216 9.64 -17.68 0.31
CA THR A 216 8.52 -17.11 1.03
C THR A 216 8.98 -15.89 1.81
N GLY A 217 8.16 -14.86 1.85
CA GLY A 217 8.32 -13.68 2.68
C GLY A 217 7.08 -13.43 3.52
N ILE A 218 7.12 -12.35 4.29
CA ILE A 218 5.98 -11.86 5.07
C ILE A 218 5.43 -10.63 4.34
N HIS A 219 4.11 -10.54 4.21
CA HIS A 219 3.46 -9.37 3.62
C HIS A 219 3.76 -8.14 4.46
N ALA A 220 4.02 -7.03 3.78
CA ALA A 220 4.50 -5.83 4.43
C ALA A 220 3.49 -5.24 5.42
N CYS A 221 2.18 -5.44 5.24
CA CYS A 221 1.12 -4.74 6.01
C CYS A 221 0.01 -5.65 6.54
N GLY A 222 -0.22 -6.79 5.88
CA GLY A 222 -1.47 -7.53 5.99
C GLY A 222 -1.50 -8.44 7.20
N ILE A 223 -2.53 -8.25 8.04
CA ILE A 223 -2.85 -9.10 9.18
C ILE A 223 -4.26 -9.64 9.00
N ILE A 224 -4.41 -10.93 9.30
CA ILE A 224 -5.69 -11.63 9.34
C ILE A 224 -6.11 -11.84 10.78
N ILE A 225 -7.37 -11.55 11.07
CA ILE A 225 -8.00 -11.82 12.37
C ILE A 225 -9.21 -12.70 12.14
N THR A 226 -9.29 -13.81 12.88
CA THR A 226 -10.38 -14.78 12.77
C THR A 226 -11.14 -14.92 14.09
N PRO A 227 -12.43 -15.33 14.09
CA PRO A 227 -13.21 -15.45 15.32
C PRO A 227 -12.77 -16.65 16.18
N SER A 228 -12.18 -17.69 15.57
CA SER A 228 -11.64 -18.88 16.23
C SER A 228 -10.21 -19.17 15.74
N ASP A 229 -9.62 -20.30 16.13
CA ASP A 229 -8.29 -20.70 15.62
C ASP A 229 -8.24 -20.67 14.09
N ILE A 230 -7.24 -19.99 13.54
CA ILE A 230 -7.09 -19.75 12.10
C ILE A 230 -6.92 -21.05 11.30
N LYS A 231 -6.36 -22.10 11.94
CA LYS A 231 -6.13 -23.42 11.31
C LYS A 231 -7.44 -24.11 10.91
N LYS A 232 -8.57 -23.68 11.45
CA LYS A 232 -9.90 -24.17 11.05
C LYS A 232 -10.36 -23.64 9.69
N TYR A 233 -9.78 -22.52 9.24
CA TYR A 233 -10.17 -21.86 8.00
C TYR A 233 -9.17 -22.07 6.88
N ILE A 234 -7.87 -21.93 7.19
CA ILE A 234 -6.81 -21.98 6.18
C ILE A 234 -5.53 -22.66 6.71
N PRO A 235 -4.71 -23.24 5.82
CA PRO A 235 -3.39 -23.73 6.18
C PRO A 235 -2.48 -22.56 6.58
N VAL A 236 -1.66 -22.80 7.61
CA VAL A 236 -0.69 -21.84 8.14
C VAL A 236 0.69 -22.48 8.27
N SER A 237 1.72 -21.65 8.26
CA SER A 237 3.12 -22.00 8.51
C SER A 237 3.70 -21.12 9.61
N THR A 238 4.90 -21.45 10.05
CA THR A 238 5.70 -20.62 10.95
C THR A 238 6.92 -20.10 10.22
N THR A 239 7.53 -19.04 10.76
CA THR A 239 8.71 -18.41 10.17
C THR A 239 9.69 -18.03 11.27
N LYS A 240 10.98 -17.94 10.93
CA LYS A 240 12.02 -17.51 11.87
C LYS A 240 12.01 -15.99 12.10
N TYR A 241 11.35 -15.24 11.22
CA TYR A 241 11.35 -13.78 11.23
C TYR A 241 10.21 -13.18 12.07
N SER A 242 9.25 -14.00 12.52
CA SER A 242 8.07 -13.54 13.25
C SER A 242 7.54 -14.65 14.15
N ASN A 243 7.07 -14.26 15.32
CA ASN A 243 6.42 -15.17 16.28
C ASN A 243 4.95 -15.45 15.94
N LEU A 244 4.41 -14.80 14.91
CA LEU A 244 3.03 -14.98 14.46
C LEU A 244 2.91 -16.12 13.45
N LEU A 245 1.71 -16.69 13.37
CA LEU A 245 1.37 -17.61 12.30
C LEU A 245 1.42 -16.87 10.97
N LEU A 246 1.85 -17.57 9.92
CA LEU A 246 1.89 -17.06 8.56
C LEU A 246 0.87 -17.86 7.74
N THR A 247 -0.01 -17.21 6.98
CA THR A 247 -0.92 -17.92 6.08
C THR A 247 -0.12 -18.70 5.03
N GLN A 248 -0.62 -19.82 4.51
CA GLN A 248 -0.04 -20.41 3.29
C GLN A 248 -0.71 -19.90 2.01
N PHE A 249 -1.84 -19.20 2.15
CA PHE A 249 -2.49 -18.49 1.06
C PHE A 249 -1.94 -17.06 0.99
N ASP A 250 -1.61 -16.62 -0.21
CA ASP A 250 -1.23 -15.22 -0.45
C ASP A 250 -2.45 -14.30 -0.39
N ASN A 251 -2.22 -13.00 -0.58
CA ASN A 251 -3.24 -11.98 -0.42
C ASN A 251 -4.52 -12.29 -1.21
N ASP A 252 -4.37 -12.64 -2.48
CA ASP A 252 -5.49 -12.84 -3.40
C ASP A 252 -6.34 -14.04 -2.98
N VAL A 253 -5.71 -15.14 -2.56
CA VAL A 253 -6.43 -16.34 -2.15
C VAL A 253 -7.07 -16.17 -0.78
N VAL A 254 -6.43 -15.47 0.16
CA VAL A 254 -6.99 -15.20 1.50
C VAL A 254 -8.28 -14.39 1.40
N GLU A 255 -8.32 -13.37 0.54
CA GLU A 255 -9.53 -12.57 0.30
C GLU A 255 -10.65 -13.39 -0.35
N GLN A 256 -10.33 -14.28 -1.29
CA GLN A 256 -11.31 -15.17 -1.94
C GLN A 256 -11.96 -16.16 -0.96
N VAL A 257 -11.23 -16.61 0.06
CA VAL A 257 -11.77 -17.47 1.13
C VAL A 257 -12.66 -16.69 2.11
N GLY A 258 -12.75 -15.37 1.96
CA GLY A 258 -13.63 -14.50 2.76
C GLY A 258 -13.04 -14.18 4.13
N LEU A 259 -11.72 -14.35 4.32
CA LEU A 259 -11.07 -13.95 5.55
C LEU A 259 -10.85 -12.43 5.55
N LEU A 260 -11.18 -11.83 6.69
CA LEU A 260 -11.03 -10.40 6.88
C LEU A 260 -9.56 -10.03 7.01
N LYS A 261 -9.09 -9.27 6.02
CA LYS A 261 -7.77 -8.67 6.02
C LYS A 261 -7.81 -7.27 6.60
N MET A 262 -6.75 -6.91 7.31
CA MET A 262 -6.51 -5.57 7.80
C MET A 262 -5.08 -5.18 7.46
N ASP A 263 -4.93 -4.09 6.72
CA ASP A 263 -3.61 -3.54 6.40
C ASP A 263 -3.15 -2.60 7.51
N PHE A 264 -2.12 -3.04 8.22
CA PHE A 264 -1.35 -2.26 9.19
C PHE A 264 -0.13 -1.71 8.47
N LEU A 265 -0.28 -0.56 7.81
CA LEU A 265 0.82 0.07 7.08
C LEU A 265 1.66 0.92 8.03
N GLY A 266 2.98 0.68 8.06
CA GLY A 266 3.94 1.54 8.76
C GLY A 266 4.37 2.68 7.84
N LEU A 267 4.00 3.92 8.17
CA LEU A 267 4.42 5.10 7.41
C LEU A 267 5.52 5.85 8.14
N LYS A 268 6.72 5.87 7.54
CA LYS A 268 7.85 6.67 8.02
C LYS A 268 7.50 8.16 8.09
N THR A 269 6.65 8.65 7.20
CA THR A 269 6.17 10.04 7.22
C THR A 269 5.46 10.39 8.52
N LEU A 270 4.62 9.49 9.06
CA LEU A 270 3.96 9.72 10.35
C LEU A 270 4.98 9.74 11.49
N THR A 271 5.99 8.87 11.45
CA THR A 271 7.10 8.89 12.40
C THR A 271 7.86 10.20 12.37
N ILE A 272 8.18 10.73 11.17
CA ILE A 272 8.89 12.01 11.01
C ILE A 272 8.05 13.17 11.58
N ILE A 273 6.75 13.19 11.28
CA ILE A 273 5.83 14.22 11.81
C ILE A 273 5.80 14.15 13.34
N LYS A 274 5.63 12.95 13.90
CA LYS A 274 5.61 12.71 15.34
C LYS A 274 6.89 13.16 16.03
N ASP A 275 8.05 12.74 15.51
CA ASP A 275 9.36 13.11 16.04
C ASP A 275 9.57 14.63 15.96
N THR A 276 9.17 15.26 14.84
CA THR A 276 9.24 16.72 14.67
C THR A 276 8.40 17.46 15.72
N LEU A 277 7.15 17.03 15.91
CA LEU A 277 6.22 17.61 16.88
C LEU A 277 6.71 17.44 18.32
N TYR A 278 7.28 16.28 18.63
CA TYR A 278 7.91 16.02 19.93
C TYR A 278 9.07 16.99 20.20
N LEU A 279 9.94 17.22 19.20
CA LEU A 279 11.08 18.12 19.32
C LEU A 279 10.66 19.59 19.50
N ILE A 280 9.65 20.05 18.77
CA ILE A 280 9.16 21.43 18.86
C ILE A 280 8.11 21.66 19.96
N LYS A 281 7.67 20.58 20.65
CA LYS A 281 6.66 20.58 21.71
C LYS A 281 5.30 21.16 21.30
N ILE A 282 4.88 20.92 20.06
CA ILE A 282 3.57 21.34 19.53
C ILE A 282 2.69 20.11 19.31
N PRO A 283 1.42 20.11 19.75
CA PRO A 283 0.49 19.03 19.44
C PRO A 283 0.07 19.05 17.95
N LEU A 284 -0.07 17.87 17.32
CA LEU A 284 -0.45 17.73 15.90
C LEU A 284 -1.80 18.42 15.55
N TYR A 285 -2.70 18.54 16.52
CA TYR A 285 -4.09 18.95 16.29
C TYR A 285 -4.29 20.47 16.13
N GLU A 286 -3.22 21.26 16.09
CA GLU A 286 -3.27 22.74 15.96
C GLU A 286 -2.74 23.28 14.62
N VAL A 287 -2.76 22.47 13.55
CA VAL A 287 -2.26 22.93 12.23
C VAL A 287 -3.33 23.73 11.48
N ASN A 288 -3.02 25.00 11.21
CA ASN A 288 -3.88 25.88 10.41
C ASN A 288 -3.80 25.55 8.91
N LEU A 289 -4.91 25.10 8.33
CA LEU A 289 -5.01 24.78 6.89
C LEU A 289 -4.97 26.03 5.98
N TYR A 290 -5.05 27.23 6.54
CA TYR A 290 -4.98 28.51 5.81
C TYR A 290 -3.62 29.21 6.00
N ASP A 291 -2.58 28.49 6.42
CA ASP A 291 -1.27 29.08 6.68
C ASP A 291 -0.60 29.60 5.40
N VAL A 292 -0.49 30.92 5.30
CA VAL A 292 0.08 31.62 4.13
C VAL A 292 1.54 31.24 3.88
N LYS A 293 2.32 30.96 4.94
CA LYS A 293 3.74 30.58 4.82
C LYS A 293 3.87 29.22 4.13
N THR A 294 3.04 28.26 4.50
CA THR A 294 2.95 26.93 3.89
C THR A 294 2.64 27.05 2.40
N TYR A 295 1.61 27.78 2.00
CA TYR A 295 1.29 27.97 0.58
C TYR A 295 2.40 28.69 -0.19
N LYS A 296 3.17 29.57 0.45
CA LYS A 296 4.32 30.22 -0.17
C LYS A 296 5.40 29.21 -0.60
N LEU A 297 5.66 28.18 0.20
CA LEU A 297 6.58 27.08 -0.14
C LEU A 297 6.06 26.30 -1.36
N PHE A 298 4.78 25.91 -1.34
CA PHE A 298 4.14 25.21 -2.47
C PHE A 298 4.16 26.05 -3.76
N LYS A 299 3.85 27.35 -3.69
CA LYS A 299 3.90 28.27 -4.84
C LYS A 299 5.29 28.35 -5.49
N LYS A 300 6.35 28.20 -4.71
CA LYS A 300 7.73 28.17 -5.21
C LYS A 300 8.19 26.77 -5.64
N GLY A 301 7.42 25.73 -5.30
CA GLY A 301 7.83 24.33 -5.49
C GLY A 301 8.99 23.93 -4.59
N GLU A 302 9.15 24.58 -3.44
CA GLU A 302 10.14 24.26 -2.40
C GLU A 302 9.61 23.10 -1.52
N THR A 303 9.28 21.96 -2.17
CA THR A 303 8.57 20.84 -1.54
C THR A 303 9.41 19.58 -1.39
N VAL A 304 10.73 19.72 -1.35
CA VAL A 304 11.65 18.61 -1.00
C VAL A 304 11.30 18.11 0.41
N ALA A 305 11.23 16.78 0.58
CA ALA A 305 10.80 16.12 1.81
C ALA A 305 9.33 16.37 2.23
N VAL A 306 8.51 16.99 1.37
CA VAL A 306 7.05 17.08 1.56
C VAL A 306 6.39 15.87 0.92
N PHE A 307 5.71 15.07 1.74
CA PHE A 307 5.07 13.82 1.32
C PHE A 307 4.18 14.02 0.09
N GLN A 308 4.38 13.19 -0.94
CA GLN A 308 3.72 13.23 -2.26
C GLN A 308 4.04 14.44 -3.18
N TYR A 309 4.70 15.48 -2.67
CA TYR A 309 4.96 16.70 -3.44
C TYR A 309 6.44 16.92 -3.82
N GLU A 310 7.31 15.97 -3.53
CA GLU A 310 8.77 16.14 -3.68
C GLU A 310 9.30 16.04 -5.12
N SER A 311 8.59 15.37 -6.04
CA SER A 311 9.17 15.03 -7.34
C SER A 311 9.44 16.29 -8.19
N PRO A 312 10.49 16.32 -9.03
CA PRO A 312 10.81 17.49 -9.86
C PRO A 312 9.65 17.89 -10.79
N GLY A 313 8.90 16.90 -11.30
CA GLY A 313 7.72 17.15 -12.13
C GLY A 313 6.58 17.78 -11.33
N MET A 314 6.31 17.28 -10.12
CA MET A 314 5.29 17.83 -9.23
C MET A 314 5.63 19.28 -8.84
N GLN A 315 6.88 19.55 -8.45
CA GLN A 315 7.37 20.90 -8.14
C GLN A 315 7.18 21.87 -9.32
N LYS A 316 7.45 21.42 -10.55
CA LYS A 316 7.23 22.21 -11.76
C LYS A 316 5.76 22.58 -11.93
N TYR A 317 4.84 21.66 -11.70
CA TYR A 317 3.41 21.93 -11.81
C TYR A 317 2.88 22.80 -10.68
N LEU A 318 3.36 22.61 -9.44
CA LEU A 318 3.02 23.48 -8.31
C LEU A 318 3.38 24.96 -8.57
N ARG A 319 4.56 25.22 -9.14
CA ARG A 319 4.97 26.59 -9.54
C ARG A 319 4.04 27.23 -10.58
N ARG A 320 3.41 26.42 -11.42
CA ARG A 320 2.46 26.89 -12.45
C ARG A 320 1.07 27.09 -11.87
N LEU A 321 0.60 26.16 -11.04
CA LEU A 321 -0.70 26.20 -10.39
C LEU A 321 -0.79 27.34 -9.36
N LYS A 322 0.31 27.59 -8.63
CA LYS A 322 0.40 28.56 -7.53
C LYS A 322 -0.70 28.36 -6.48
N PRO A 323 -0.80 27.16 -5.87
CA PRO A 323 -1.91 26.82 -4.97
C PRO A 323 -2.02 27.79 -3.80
N ASP A 324 -3.23 28.23 -3.46
CA ASP A 324 -3.49 29.17 -2.36
C ASP A 324 -4.52 28.67 -1.34
N LYS A 325 -5.13 27.52 -1.61
CA LYS A 325 -6.05 26.81 -0.72
C LYS A 325 -5.78 25.30 -0.74
N PHE A 326 -6.29 24.62 0.27
CA PHE A 326 -6.04 23.19 0.47
C PHE A 326 -6.60 22.36 -0.70
N ASP A 327 -7.72 22.78 -1.27
CA ASP A 327 -8.36 22.10 -2.41
C ASP A 327 -7.46 22.06 -3.65
N ASP A 328 -6.60 23.06 -3.86
CA ASP A 328 -5.65 23.05 -4.98
C ASP A 328 -4.58 21.97 -4.81
N LEU A 329 -4.17 21.70 -3.56
CA LEU A 329 -3.23 20.62 -3.25
C LEU A 329 -3.89 19.25 -3.52
N ILE A 330 -5.15 19.08 -3.10
CA ILE A 330 -5.95 17.88 -3.41
C ILE A 330 -6.01 17.69 -4.94
N ALA A 331 -6.37 18.74 -5.68
CA ALA A 331 -6.46 18.70 -7.13
C ALA A 331 -5.12 18.38 -7.79
N MET A 332 -4.02 18.97 -7.33
CA MET A 332 -2.69 18.73 -7.89
C MET A 332 -2.27 17.26 -7.75
N ASN A 333 -2.57 16.61 -6.62
CA ASN A 333 -2.27 15.20 -6.41
C ASN A 333 -3.13 14.27 -7.29
N ALA A 334 -4.34 14.70 -7.64
CA ALA A 334 -5.19 14.00 -8.60
C ALA A 334 -4.70 14.18 -10.06
N LEU A 335 -4.28 15.40 -10.43
CA LEU A 335 -3.82 15.75 -11.77
C LEU A 335 -2.43 15.21 -12.10
N TYR A 336 -1.54 15.09 -11.11
CA TYR A 336 -0.19 14.56 -11.30
C TYR A 336 -0.16 13.03 -11.29
N ARG A 337 -0.91 12.42 -12.20
CA ARG A 337 -0.91 10.98 -12.45
C ARG A 337 -0.68 10.73 -13.95
N PRO A 338 -0.04 9.62 -14.34
CA PRO A 338 -0.01 9.20 -15.74
C PRO A 338 -1.46 8.89 -16.14
N GLY A 339 -2.08 9.83 -16.86
CA GLY A 339 -3.43 9.69 -17.42
C GLY A 339 -3.41 9.07 -18.80
#